data_AF-A0A4V4HMR2-F1
#
_entry.id   AF-A0A4V4HMR2-F1
#
_cell.length_a   1.000
_cell.length_b   1.000
_cell.length_c   1.000
_cell.angle_alpha   90.00
_cell.angle_beta   90.00
_cell.angle_gamma   90.00
#
_symmetry.space_group_name_H-M   'P 1'
#
loop_
_entity.id
_entity.type
_entity.pdbx_description
1 polymer ?
#
loop_
_entity_poly.entity_id
_entity_poly.type
_entity_poly.pdbx_seq_one_letter_code
_entity_poly.pdbx_strand_id
1 'polypeptide(L)'
;MPNIENLYANSNCYCFEYPHEIEVKTGVSGLTLPRREFYLMLARDLEKDDPKGAAFFREIANHYPDCDSRGHQIDRDGNRNILVDYDDWDELSDEERLIRGNRNATIAILDRLRFHLEVMEDDVSLKEEVDTIRRAINDLVEPLSMT
;
A
#
# COMPACT_ATOMS: atom_id res chain seq x y z
N MET A 1 -6.13 -37.31 -16.50
CA MET A 1 -5.83 -35.94 -16.95
C MET A 1 -6.36 -35.00 -15.89
N PRO A 2 -5.53 -34.19 -15.21
CA PRO A 2 -6.06 -33.24 -14.25
C PRO A 2 -6.65 -32.05 -15.02
N ASN A 3 -7.82 -31.63 -14.54
CA ASN A 3 -8.72 -30.67 -15.15
C ASN A 3 -8.10 -29.26 -15.09
N ILE A 4 -7.60 -28.75 -16.22
CA ILE A 4 -7.10 -27.37 -16.37
C ILE A 4 -8.31 -26.49 -16.71
N GLU A 5 -9.29 -26.43 -15.81
CA GLU A 5 -10.44 -25.54 -15.96
C GLU A 5 -10.40 -24.50 -14.83
N ASN A 6 -10.06 -23.27 -15.23
CA ASN A 6 -10.13 -22.02 -14.48
C ASN A 6 -9.09 -21.78 -13.38
N LEU A 7 -7.81 -21.79 -13.75
CA LEU A 7 -6.85 -20.85 -13.15
C LEU A 7 -7.14 -19.47 -13.78
N TYR A 8 -8.04 -18.69 -13.19
CA TYR A 8 -7.88 -17.24 -13.22
C TYR A 8 -6.54 -16.98 -12.52
N ALA A 9 -5.47 -17.03 -13.31
CA ALA A 9 -4.12 -16.81 -12.84
C ALA A 9 -4.12 -15.46 -12.17
N ASN A 10 -4.01 -15.46 -10.85
CA ASN A 10 -3.98 -14.25 -10.08
C ASN A 10 -2.64 -13.59 -10.33
N SER A 11 -2.58 -12.74 -11.35
CA SER A 11 -1.37 -12.08 -11.84
C SER A 11 -0.72 -11.16 -10.81
N ASN A 12 -1.34 -11.01 -9.63
CA ASN A 12 -0.89 -10.14 -8.55
C ASN A 12 -0.21 -10.88 -7.39
N CYS A 13 -0.03 -12.21 -7.47
CA CYS A 13 0.65 -13.00 -6.42
C CYS A 13 1.84 -13.80 -6.96
N TYR A 14 2.81 -14.07 -6.07
CA TYR A 14 3.85 -15.08 -6.25
C TYR A 14 3.45 -16.35 -5.48
N CYS A 15 3.67 -17.51 -6.09
CA CYS A 15 3.43 -18.81 -5.45
C CYS A 15 4.78 -19.51 -5.26
N PHE A 16 5.05 -19.92 -4.02
CA PHE A 16 6.26 -20.64 -3.64
C PHE A 16 5.88 -22.03 -3.15
N GLU A 17 6.35 -23.06 -3.85
CA GLU A 17 6.15 -24.45 -3.42
C GLU A 17 7.15 -24.78 -2.31
N TYR A 18 6.68 -25.52 -1.29
CA TYR A 18 7.57 -26.05 -0.28
C TYR A 18 8.20 -27.37 -0.72
N PRO A 19 9.40 -27.70 -0.22
CA PRO A 19 9.98 -29.02 -0.44
C PRO A 19 9.04 -30.13 0.05
N HIS A 20 8.98 -31.23 -0.69
CA HIS A 20 8.09 -32.35 -0.42
C HIS A 20 8.20 -32.90 1.02
N GLU A 21 9.41 -32.89 1.58
CA GLU A 21 9.67 -33.32 2.97
C GLU A 21 8.93 -32.46 4.01
N ILE A 22 8.78 -31.16 3.75
CA ILE A 22 8.06 -30.22 4.61
C ILE A 22 6.55 -30.39 4.42
N GLU A 23 6.11 -30.60 3.19
CA GLU A 23 4.69 -30.82 2.87
C GLU A 23 4.15 -32.08 3.55
N VAL A 24 4.87 -33.20 3.46
CA VAL A 24 4.47 -34.47 4.12
C VAL A 24 4.40 -34.31 5.64
N LYS A 25 5.29 -33.50 6.22
CA LYS A 25 5.35 -33.28 7.68
C LYS A 25 4.27 -32.35 8.19
N THR A 26 3.98 -31.28 7.45
CA THR A 26 3.13 -30.16 7.92
C THR A 26 1.73 -30.16 7.30
N GLY A 27 1.54 -30.88 6.19
CA GLY A 27 0.32 -30.83 5.38
C GLY A 27 0.15 -29.54 4.58
N VAL A 28 1.17 -28.67 4.54
CA VAL A 28 1.13 -27.39 3.83
C VAL A 28 2.02 -27.46 2.58
N SER A 29 1.44 -27.17 1.42
CA SER A 29 2.08 -27.34 0.11
C SER A 29 2.88 -26.13 -0.37
N GLY A 30 2.67 -24.95 0.20
CA GLY A 30 3.39 -23.74 -0.21
C GLY A 30 2.90 -22.45 0.44
N LEU A 31 3.36 -21.35 -0.14
CA LEU A 31 3.03 -19.98 0.25
C LEU A 31 2.58 -19.18 -0.97
N THR A 32 1.43 -18.51 -0.84
CA THR A 32 0.99 -17.46 -1.76
C THR A 32 1.33 -16.11 -1.14
N LEU A 33 2.14 -15.31 -1.81
CA LEU A 33 2.55 -13.98 -1.37
C LEU A 33 2.09 -12.92 -2.37
N PRO A 34 1.28 -11.91 -1.96
CA PRO A 34 0.92 -10.80 -2.84
C PRO A 34 2.15 -10.01 -3.29
N ARG A 35 2.18 -9.57 -4.55
CA ARG A 35 3.28 -8.75 -5.11
C ARG A 35 3.48 -7.47 -4.31
N ARG A 36 2.39 -6.82 -3.90
CA ARG A 36 2.42 -5.65 -3.02
C ARG A 36 3.20 -5.96 -1.74
N GLU A 37 2.84 -7.02 -1.02
CA GLU A 37 3.48 -7.38 0.25
C GLU A 37 4.95 -7.80 0.04
N PHE A 38 5.27 -8.45 -1.07
CA PHE A 38 6.66 -8.75 -1.42
C PHE A 38 7.52 -7.49 -1.52
N TYR A 39 7.08 -6.47 -2.26
CA TYR A 39 7.82 -5.21 -2.36
C TYR A 39 7.83 -4.43 -1.05
N LEU A 40 6.75 -4.45 -0.26
CA LEU A 40 6.74 -3.84 1.07
C LEU A 40 7.71 -4.54 2.03
N MET A 41 7.89 -5.87 1.92
CA MET A 41 8.87 -6.61 2.70
C MET A 41 10.29 -6.16 2.35
N LEU A 42 10.62 -6.03 1.06
CA LEU A 42 11.91 -5.49 0.62
C LEU A 42 12.12 -4.04 1.11
N ALA A 43 11.06 -3.22 1.09
CA ALA A 43 11.15 -1.86 1.61
C ALA A 43 11.45 -1.82 3.11
N ARG A 44 10.84 -2.69 3.92
CA ARG A 44 11.08 -2.79 5.37
C ARG A 44 12.53 -3.20 5.68
N ASP A 45 13.09 -4.12 4.89
CA ASP A 45 14.47 -4.57 5.07
C ASP A 45 15.50 -3.46 4.78
N LEU A 46 15.17 -2.53 3.88
CA LEU A 46 16.05 -1.41 3.52
C LEU A 46 15.82 -0.14 4.34
N GLU A 47 14.73 -0.07 5.11
CA GLU A 47 14.25 1.16 5.77
C GLU A 47 15.31 1.85 6.65
N LYS A 48 16.21 1.06 7.25
CA LYS A 48 17.25 1.57 8.15
C LYS A 48 18.52 2.00 7.43
N ASP A 49 18.91 1.27 6.39
CA ASP A 49 20.26 1.37 5.79
C ASP A 49 20.23 2.06 4.41
N ASP A 50 19.10 2.01 3.69
CA ASP A 50 18.87 2.68 2.41
C ASP A 50 17.43 3.20 2.30
N PRO A 51 17.14 4.39 2.88
CA PRO A 51 15.81 5.00 2.83
C PRO A 51 15.31 5.27 1.40
N LYS A 52 16.22 5.56 0.46
CA LYS A 52 15.87 5.80 -0.95
C LYS A 52 15.43 4.50 -1.63
N GLY A 53 16.16 3.41 -1.41
CA GLY A 53 15.77 2.08 -1.85
C GLY A 53 14.44 1.63 -1.23
N ALA A 54 14.21 1.92 0.05
CA ALA A 54 12.95 1.65 0.72
C ALA A 54 11.78 2.43 0.09
N ALA A 55 11.95 3.73 -0.20
CA ALA A 55 10.95 4.56 -0.87
C ALA A 55 10.61 4.03 -2.27
N PHE A 56 11.63 3.65 -3.05
CA PHE A 56 11.45 3.04 -4.37
C PHE A 56 10.58 1.78 -4.32
N PHE A 57 10.83 0.86 -3.39
CA PHE A 57 10.02 -0.35 -3.27
C PHE A 57 8.60 -0.08 -2.75
N ARG A 58 8.40 0.95 -1.91
CA ARG A 58 7.04 1.40 -1.53
C ARG A 58 6.27 1.94 -2.73
N GLU A 59 6.93 2.70 -3.59
CA GLU A 59 6.30 3.21 -4.81
C GLU A 59 5.91 2.06 -5.75
N ILE A 60 6.81 1.09 -5.98
CA ILE A 60 6.47 -0.12 -6.75
C ILE A 60 5.28 -0.85 -6.11
N ALA A 61 5.27 -1.02 -4.78
CA ALA A 61 4.18 -1.68 -4.08
C ALA A 61 2.84 -0.98 -4.32
N ASN A 62 2.83 0.35 -4.45
CA ASN A 62 1.61 1.13 -4.72
C ASN A 62 0.98 0.86 -6.09
N HIS A 63 1.72 0.28 -7.04
CA HIS A 63 1.18 -0.16 -8.32
C HIS A 63 0.48 -1.52 -8.27
N TYR A 64 0.59 -2.25 -7.16
CA TYR A 64 -0.05 -3.55 -6.99
C TYR A 64 -1.17 -3.48 -5.93
N PRO A 65 -2.29 -4.16 -6.19
CA PRO A 65 -3.37 -4.24 -5.21
C PRO A 65 -2.96 -5.09 -4.01
N ASP A 66 -3.68 -4.91 -2.91
CA ASP A 66 -3.61 -5.86 -1.81
C ASP A 66 -4.39 -7.14 -2.17
N CYS A 67 -4.01 -8.26 -1.57
CA CYS A 67 -4.62 -9.55 -1.87
C CYS A 67 -4.91 -10.36 -0.59
N ASP A 68 -5.98 -11.15 -0.60
CA ASP A 68 -6.31 -12.10 0.47
C ASP A 68 -5.35 -13.31 0.47
N SER A 69 -5.51 -14.18 1.46
CA SER A 69 -4.73 -15.43 1.59
C SER A 69 -4.88 -16.42 0.43
N ARG A 70 -5.87 -16.22 -0.45
CA ARG A 70 -6.13 -17.00 -1.67
C ARG A 70 -5.69 -16.25 -2.93
N GLY A 71 -5.12 -15.06 -2.75
CA GLY A 71 -4.63 -14.17 -3.78
C GLY A 71 -5.66 -13.18 -4.31
N HIS A 72 -6.96 -13.28 -3.99
CA HIS A 72 -7.97 -12.36 -4.55
C HIS A 72 -7.67 -10.93 -4.15
N GLN A 73 -7.77 -10.01 -5.10
CA GLN A 73 -7.63 -8.60 -4.81
C GLN A 73 -8.63 -8.18 -3.73
N ILE A 74 -8.15 -7.42 -2.75
CA ILE A 74 -8.94 -6.84 -1.69
C ILE A 74 -8.56 -5.37 -1.55
N ASP A 75 -9.54 -4.53 -1.26
CA ASP A 75 -9.28 -3.18 -0.81
C ASP A 75 -9.18 -3.19 0.72
N ARG A 76 -8.36 -2.29 1.28
CA ARG A 76 -8.24 -2.12 2.73
C ARG A 76 -8.41 -0.67 3.12
N ASP A 77 -9.06 -0.45 4.26
CA ASP A 77 -9.14 0.89 4.86
C ASP A 77 -7.78 1.32 5.45
N GLY A 78 -7.68 2.57 5.89
CA GLY A 78 -6.48 3.10 6.55
C GLY A 78 -6.07 2.38 7.85
N ASN A 79 -6.97 1.54 8.40
CA ASN A 79 -6.74 0.70 9.59
C ASN A 79 -6.43 -0.77 9.24
N ARG A 80 -6.20 -1.08 7.95
CA ARG A 80 -5.93 -2.44 7.41
C ARG A 80 -7.10 -3.43 7.52
N ASN A 81 -8.32 -2.96 7.76
CA ASN A 81 -9.50 -3.81 7.64
C ASN A 81 -9.76 -4.09 6.16
N ILE A 82 -10.15 -5.33 5.84
CA ILE A 82 -10.60 -5.68 4.50
C ILE A 82 -11.88 -4.90 4.22
N LEU A 83 -11.82 -3.98 3.26
CA LEU A 83 -13.00 -3.43 2.62
C LEU A 83 -13.59 -4.59 1.81
N VAL A 84 -14.55 -5.28 2.38
CA VAL A 84 -15.54 -6.00 1.56
C VAL A 84 -16.12 -4.93 0.66
N ASP A 85 -16.19 -5.16 -0.65
CA ASP A 85 -16.82 -4.26 -1.64
C ASP A 85 -18.28 -3.98 -1.25
N TYR A 86 -18.45 -3.09 -0.28
CA TYR A 86 -19.68 -2.40 0.02
C TYR A 86 -19.51 -1.06 -0.70
N ASP A 87 -19.65 -1.12 -2.02
CA ASP A 87 -19.72 0.07 -2.85
C ASP A 87 -21.09 0.71 -2.64
N ASP A 88 -21.23 1.36 -1.48
CA ASP A 88 -22.38 2.17 -1.10
C ASP A 88 -22.34 3.55 -1.74
N TRP A 89 -21.44 3.78 -2.71
CA TRP A 89 -21.32 5.07 -3.36
C TRP A 89 -22.67 5.53 -3.90
N ASP A 90 -23.44 4.61 -4.49
CA ASP A 90 -24.79 4.87 -4.98
C ASP A 90 -25.83 5.09 -3.85
N GLU A 91 -25.57 4.55 -2.65
CA GLU A 91 -26.42 4.66 -1.46
C GLU A 91 -26.15 5.94 -0.63
N LEU A 92 -24.98 6.58 -0.81
CA LEU A 92 -24.62 7.83 -0.14
C LEU A 92 -25.43 9.03 -0.66
N SER A 93 -25.78 9.95 0.24
CA SER A 93 -26.28 11.27 -0.14
C SER A 93 -25.21 12.11 -0.83
N ASP A 94 -25.62 13.14 -1.59
CA ASP A 94 -24.68 14.04 -2.30
C ASP A 94 -23.68 14.72 -1.35
N GLU A 95 -24.11 15.04 -0.13
CA GLU A 95 -23.27 15.66 0.89
C GLU A 95 -22.22 14.68 1.44
N GLU A 96 -22.60 13.42 1.67
CA GLU A 96 -21.68 12.37 2.11
C GLU A 96 -20.65 12.01 1.03
N ARG A 97 -21.07 11.94 -0.24
CA ARG A 97 -20.16 11.77 -1.38
C ARG A 97 -19.13 12.88 -1.47
N LEU A 98 -19.57 14.13 -1.30
CA LEU A 98 -18.69 15.29 -1.36
C LEU A 98 -17.66 15.27 -0.23
N ILE A 99 -18.08 14.95 1.00
CA ILE A 99 -17.19 14.81 2.14
C ILE A 99 -16.18 13.66 1.93
N ARG A 100 -16.66 12.49 1.49
CA ARG A 100 -15.80 11.31 1.24
C ARG A 100 -14.81 11.56 0.10
N GLY A 101 -15.26 12.16 -0.99
CA GLY A 101 -14.41 12.58 -2.11
C GLY A 101 -13.31 13.55 -1.69
N ASN A 102 -13.67 14.57 -0.89
CA ASN A 102 -12.70 15.55 -0.37
C ASN A 102 -11.65 14.90 0.55
N ARG A 103 -12.07 13.98 1.42
CA ARG A 103 -11.15 13.21 2.29
C ARG A 103 -10.17 12.38 1.45
N ASN A 104 -10.68 11.62 0.48
CA ASN A 104 -9.85 10.79 -0.38
C ASN A 104 -8.86 11.62 -1.22
N ALA A 105 -9.32 12.75 -1.76
CA ALA A 105 -8.45 13.66 -2.51
C ALA A 105 -7.32 14.24 -1.64
N THR A 106 -7.62 14.59 -0.38
CA THR A 106 -6.63 15.13 0.56
C THR A 106 -5.59 14.07 0.91
N ILE A 107 -6.01 12.82 1.19
CA ILE A 107 -5.10 11.70 1.46
C ILE A 107 -4.14 11.49 0.29
N ALA A 108 -4.65 11.47 -0.95
CA ALA A 108 -3.82 11.28 -2.15
C ALA A 108 -2.75 12.39 -2.31
N ILE A 109 -3.08 13.64 -1.96
CA ILE A 109 -2.13 14.76 -1.99
C ILE A 109 -1.03 14.57 -0.94
N LEU A 110 -1.39 14.15 0.27
CA LEU A 110 -0.44 13.91 1.36
C LEU A 110 0.53 12.76 1.04
N ASP A 111 0.03 11.66 0.49
CA ASP A 111 0.87 10.53 0.08
C ASP A 111 1.86 10.94 -1.02
N ARG A 112 1.42 11.76 -1.97
CA ARG A 112 2.30 12.30 -3.00
C ARG A 112 3.38 13.23 -2.42
N LEU A 113 3.02 14.11 -1.49
CA LEU A 113 3.99 14.99 -0.82
C LEU A 113 5.03 14.19 -0.03
N ARG A 114 4.58 13.18 0.71
CA ARG A 114 5.47 12.25 1.43
C ARG A 114 6.45 11.58 0.47
N PHE A 115 5.94 11.03 -0.63
CA PHE A 115 6.78 10.39 -1.65
C PHE A 115 7.84 11.36 -2.17
N HIS A 116 7.46 12.58 -2.57
CA HIS A 116 8.41 13.58 -3.05
C HIS A 116 9.51 13.90 -2.01
N LEU A 117 9.15 14.05 -0.73
CA LEU A 117 10.12 14.27 0.33
C LEU A 117 11.05 13.08 0.55
N GLU A 118 10.55 11.84 0.46
CA GLU A 118 11.35 10.63 0.63
C GLU A 118 12.37 10.41 -0.51
N VAL A 119 12.08 10.91 -1.72
CA VAL A 119 12.97 10.76 -2.90
C VAL A 119 13.86 11.98 -3.18
N MET A 120 13.66 13.10 -2.48
CA MET A 120 14.51 14.28 -2.61
C MET A 120 15.96 13.95 -2.25
N GLU A 121 16.90 14.59 -2.96
CA GLU A 121 18.32 14.50 -2.61
C GLU A 121 18.62 15.37 -1.39
N ASP A 122 19.54 14.92 -0.52
CA ASP A 122 20.03 15.70 0.62
C ASP A 122 20.96 16.83 0.15
N ASP A 123 20.40 17.78 -0.60
CA ASP A 123 21.05 19.00 -1.04
C ASP A 123 20.63 20.19 -0.17
N VAL A 124 21.61 20.90 0.37
CA VAL A 124 21.43 22.12 1.17
C VAL A 124 20.67 23.20 0.38
N SER A 125 20.79 23.19 -0.96
CA SER A 125 20.07 24.13 -1.83
C SER A 125 18.54 23.92 -1.81
N LEU A 126 18.07 22.71 -1.51
CA LEU A 126 16.64 22.34 -1.46
C LEU A 126 16.01 22.59 -0.08
N LYS A 127 16.80 23.07 0.89
CA LYS A 127 16.33 23.30 2.27
C LYS A 127 15.12 24.22 2.33
N GLU A 128 15.05 25.27 1.51
CA GLU A 128 13.93 26.20 1.51
C GLU A 128 12.62 25.55 1.05
N GLU A 129 12.67 24.64 0.07
CA GLU A 129 11.49 23.88 -0.36
C GLU A 129 11.00 22.94 0.75
N VAL A 130 11.93 22.22 1.39
CA VAL A 130 11.59 21.32 2.52
C VAL A 130 11.00 22.11 3.69
N ASP A 131 11.58 23.26 4.04
CA ASP A 131 11.06 24.11 5.12
C ASP A 131 9.70 24.73 4.74
N THR A 132 9.46 25.03 3.47
CA THR A 132 8.16 25.51 2.98
C THR A 132 7.09 24.43 3.09
N ILE A 133 7.39 23.21 2.64
CA ILE A 133 6.48 22.07 2.77
C ILE A 133 6.21 21.77 4.25
N ARG A 134 7.24 21.80 5.10
CA ARG A 134 7.09 21.59 6.55
C ARG A 134 6.16 22.62 7.20
N ARG A 135 6.29 23.91 6.84
CA ARG A 135 5.39 24.97 7.35
C ARG A 135 3.96 24.76 6.87
N ALA A 136 3.76 24.51 5.57
CA ALA A 136 2.44 24.28 5.01
C ALA A 136 1.74 23.07 5.64
N ILE A 137 2.48 21.99 5.90
CA ILE A 137 1.96 20.83 6.64
C ILE A 137 1.61 21.24 8.06
N ASN A 138 2.50 21.91 8.80
CA ASN A 138 2.22 22.34 10.17
C ASN A 138 0.95 23.21 10.26
N ASP A 139 0.76 24.17 9.35
CA ASP A 139 -0.43 25.02 9.31
C ASP A 139 -1.72 24.20 9.07
N LEU A 140 -1.63 23.09 8.33
CA LEU A 140 -2.74 22.16 8.12
C LEU A 140 -3.03 21.29 9.36
N VAL A 141 -2.01 20.94 10.17
CA VAL A 141 -2.17 20.04 11.34
C VAL A 141 -2.38 20.79 12.66
N GLU A 142 -2.00 22.06 12.74
CA GLU A 142 -2.14 22.89 13.96
C GLU A 142 -3.58 22.93 14.50
N PRO A 143 -4.64 23.03 13.66
CA PRO A 143 -6.03 22.95 14.12
C PRO A 143 -6.42 21.59 14.70
N LEU A 144 -5.75 20.50 14.29
CA LEU A 144 -6.01 19.13 14.76
C LEU A 144 -5.36 18.84 16.12
N SER A 145 -4.40 19.69 16.54
CA SER A 145 -3.67 19.53 17.80
C SER A 145 -4.40 20.14 19.01
N MET A 146 -5.51 20.84 18.78
CA MET A 146 -6.34 21.49 19.81
C MET A 146 -7.65 20.74 20.13
N THR A 147 -7.80 19.51 19.64
CA THR A 147 -8.88 18.56 19.97
C THR A 147 -8.32 17.36 20.70
#